data_AF-A0A011NNP3-F1
#
_entry.id   AF-A0A011NNP3-F1
#
_cell.length_a   1.000
_cell.length_b   1.000
_cell.length_c   1.000
_cell.angle_alpha   90.00
_cell.angle_beta   90.00
_cell.angle_gamma   90.00
#
_symmetry.space_group_name_H-M   'P 1'
#
loop_
_entity.id
_entity.type
_entity.pdbx_description
1 polymer ?
#
loop_
_entity_poly.entity_id
_entity_poly.type
_entity_poly.pdbx_seq_one_letter_code
_entity_poly.pdbx_strand_id
1 'polypeptide(L)'
;MKHRPNSDEAQKRQIALIEELANQSDRGAAIVGAAWVEEAIAYSLHEVLEKDDRSWKRLFGPAAPLSTFSAKIDLARLLGLMTDTIRTDLHVIRDIRNEFAHQIAHRKTHDNLSFRSQHLQDKCLALKCVAHEGLSEPRLAFTRACAVLSADFELLPLFWSCLGNEPKVFAKVENRA
;
A
#
# COMPACT_ATOMS: atom_id res chain seq x y z
N MET A 1 4.13 3.55 24.77
CA MET A 1 2.72 3.23 24.45
C MET A 1 2.33 3.96 23.17
N LYS A 2 2.53 3.36 21.99
CA LYS A 2 1.98 3.92 20.76
C LYS A 2 0.49 3.57 20.72
N HIS A 3 -0.34 4.60 20.56
CA HIS A 3 -1.80 4.52 20.54
C HIS A 3 -2.21 3.48 19.49
N ARG A 4 -2.89 2.40 19.91
CA ARG A 4 -3.52 1.46 18.98
C ARG A 4 -4.67 2.22 18.32
N PRO A 5 -4.66 2.45 17.00
CA PRO A 5 -5.83 3.02 16.37
C PRO A 5 -6.98 2.01 16.50
N ASN A 6 -8.06 2.42 17.16
CA ASN A 6 -9.32 1.70 17.13
C ASN A 6 -9.95 1.83 15.72
N SER A 7 -10.93 0.99 15.37
CA SER A 7 -11.63 1.03 14.08
C SER A 7 -12.07 2.44 13.68
N ASP A 8 -12.50 3.23 14.66
CA ASP A 8 -12.96 4.61 14.45
C ASP A 8 -11.83 5.56 14.01
N GLU A 9 -10.60 5.34 14.48
CA GLU A 9 -9.44 6.14 14.05
C GLU A 9 -8.98 5.76 12.64
N ALA A 10 -8.98 4.46 12.33
CA ALA A 10 -8.69 3.97 10.98
C ALA A 10 -9.72 4.52 9.97
N GLN A 11 -11.00 4.51 10.34
CA GLN A 11 -12.07 5.06 9.51
C GLN A 11 -11.95 6.58 9.33
N LYS A 12 -11.60 7.33 10.39
CA LYS A 12 -11.32 8.78 10.28
C LYS A 12 -10.15 9.07 9.34
N ARG A 13 -9.06 8.29 9.42
CA ARG A 13 -7.91 8.43 8.51
C ARG A 13 -8.29 8.14 7.06
N GLN A 14 -9.12 7.12 6.83
CA GLN A 14 -9.62 6.79 5.51
C GLN A 14 -10.44 7.94 4.91
N ILE A 15 -11.33 8.55 5.70
CA ILE A 15 -12.12 9.72 5.26
C ILE A 15 -11.20 10.90 4.94
N ALA A 16 -10.25 11.22 5.84
CA ALA A 16 -9.30 12.30 5.64
C ALA A 16 -8.45 12.11 4.37
N LEU A 17 -8.02 10.88 4.07
CA LEU A 17 -7.32 10.56 2.82
C LEU A 17 -8.21 10.84 1.61
N ILE A 18 -9.47 10.39 1.61
CA ILE A 18 -10.38 10.61 0.48
C ILE A 18 -10.60 12.11 0.25
N GLU A 19 -10.80 12.88 1.32
CA GLU A 19 -10.97 14.33 1.26
C GLU A 19 -9.70 15.03 0.71
N GLU A 20 -8.52 14.62 1.19
CA GLU A 20 -7.25 15.14 0.69
C GLU A 20 -7.09 14.83 -0.81
N LEU A 21 -7.30 13.58 -1.22
CA LEU A 21 -7.20 13.16 -2.63
C LEU A 21 -8.24 13.85 -3.53
N ALA A 22 -9.40 14.22 -3.01
CA ALA A 22 -10.42 14.96 -3.77
C ALA A 22 -9.95 16.38 -4.14
N ASN A 23 -9.17 17.02 -3.28
CA ASN A 23 -8.68 18.39 -3.49
C ASN A 23 -7.39 18.47 -4.33
N GLN A 24 -6.78 17.33 -4.63
CA GLN A 24 -5.54 17.28 -5.42
C GLN A 24 -5.78 17.37 -6.94
N SER A 25 -4.72 17.68 -7.70
CA SER A 25 -4.69 17.40 -9.14
C SER A 25 -4.68 15.89 -9.39
N ASP A 26 -4.98 15.42 -10.60
CA ASP A 26 -4.88 13.97 -10.93
C ASP A 26 -3.49 13.41 -10.59
N ARG A 27 -2.44 14.17 -10.91
CA ARG A 27 -1.06 13.85 -10.54
C ARG A 27 -0.85 13.80 -9.03
N GLY A 28 -1.37 14.79 -8.31
CA GLY A 28 -1.29 14.85 -6.85
C GLY A 28 -1.99 13.65 -6.21
N ALA A 29 -3.22 13.36 -6.64
CA ALA A 29 -4.00 12.23 -6.15
C ALA A 29 -3.30 10.89 -6.41
N ALA A 30 -2.72 10.70 -7.59
CA ALA A 30 -1.97 9.48 -7.92
C ALA A 30 -0.73 9.29 -7.04
N ILE A 31 0.06 10.35 -6.84
CA ILE A 31 1.30 10.29 -6.05
C ILE A 31 0.99 10.11 -4.58
N VAL A 32 0.07 10.91 -4.02
CA VAL A 32 -0.29 10.87 -2.60
C VAL A 32 -1.02 9.56 -2.26
N GLY A 33 -1.98 9.14 -3.08
CA GLY A 33 -2.74 7.92 -2.82
C GLY A 33 -1.87 6.67 -2.81
N ALA A 34 -0.95 6.54 -3.77
CA ALA A 34 -0.03 5.40 -3.81
C ALA A 34 1.02 5.45 -2.68
N ALA A 35 1.50 6.64 -2.30
CA ALA A 35 2.41 6.79 -1.16
C ALA A 35 1.76 6.33 0.14
N TRP A 36 0.48 6.66 0.34
CA TRP A 36 -0.28 6.21 1.51
C TRP A 36 -0.40 4.69 1.58
N VAL A 37 -0.70 4.03 0.45
CA VAL A 37 -0.76 2.56 0.38
C VAL A 37 0.61 1.94 0.69
N GLU A 38 1.69 2.51 0.14
CA GLU A 38 3.05 2.05 0.41
C GLU A 38 3.42 2.17 1.90
N GLU A 39 3.04 3.27 2.54
CA GLU A 39 3.22 3.48 3.98
C GLU A 39 2.40 2.49 4.82
N ALA A 40 1.16 2.19 4.44
CA ALA A 40 0.32 1.21 5.12
C ALA A 40 0.94 -0.21 5.04
N ILE A 41 1.49 -0.60 3.89
CA ILE A 41 2.23 -1.87 3.76
C ILE A 41 3.48 -1.86 4.65
N ALA A 42 4.26 -0.79 4.64
CA ALA A 42 5.45 -0.67 5.49
C ALA A 42 5.09 -0.75 6.98
N TYR A 43 3.99 -0.12 7.39
CA TYR A 43 3.44 -0.21 8.73
C TYR A 43 3.07 -1.66 9.07
N SER A 44 2.31 -2.33 8.20
CA SER A 44 1.92 -3.74 8.41
C SER A 44 3.15 -4.64 8.56
N LEU A 45 4.16 -4.49 7.70
CA LEU A 45 5.42 -5.23 7.77
C LEU A 45 6.17 -4.97 9.07
N HIS A 46 6.22 -3.71 9.52
CA HIS A 46 6.82 -3.36 10.80
C HIS A 46 6.09 -4.03 11.96
N GLU A 47 4.76 -4.13 11.90
CA GLU A 47 3.95 -4.71 12.95
C GLU A 47 3.97 -6.24 13.02
N VAL A 48 4.10 -6.92 11.89
CA VAL A 48 4.14 -8.39 11.84
C VAL A 48 5.54 -8.97 12.07
N LEU A 49 6.59 -8.24 11.73
CA LEU A 49 7.97 -8.68 11.89
C LEU A 49 8.50 -8.45 13.33
N GLU A 50 9.51 -9.24 13.70
CA GLU A 50 10.21 -9.08 14.98
C GLU A 50 10.80 -7.66 15.11
N LYS A 51 10.66 -7.08 16.30
CA LYS A 51 11.02 -5.67 16.54
C LYS A 51 12.54 -5.53 16.72
N ASP A 52 13.22 -5.20 15.64
CA ASP A 52 14.64 -4.83 15.64
C ASP A 52 14.86 -3.56 14.80
N ASP A 53 14.93 -2.41 15.46
CA ASP A 53 15.11 -1.10 14.83
C ASP A 53 16.39 -1.02 13.97
N ARG A 54 17.45 -1.75 14.36
CA ARG A 54 18.73 -1.72 13.62
C ARG A 54 18.56 -2.45 12.29
N SER A 55 17.99 -3.65 12.31
CA SER A 55 17.71 -4.41 11.07
C SER A 55 16.66 -3.70 10.23
N TRP A 56 15.61 -3.13 10.86
CA TRP A 56 14.59 -2.36 10.17
C TRP A 56 15.20 -1.20 9.38
N LYS A 57 16.02 -0.35 10.02
CA LYS A 57 16.67 0.77 9.34
C LYS A 57 17.58 0.32 8.20
N ARG A 58 18.30 -0.79 8.37
CA ARG A 58 19.21 -1.33 7.35
C ARG A 58 18.48 -1.91 6.13
N LEU A 59 17.28 -2.46 6.32
CA LEU A 59 16.52 -3.13 5.27
C LEU A 59 15.46 -2.25 4.62
N PHE A 60 14.77 -1.41 5.40
CA PHE A 60 13.65 -0.57 4.95
C PHE A 60 13.96 0.93 4.91
N GLY A 61 15.15 1.35 5.37
CA GLY A 61 15.55 2.75 5.33
C GLY A 61 15.66 3.32 3.91
N PRO A 62 15.91 4.63 3.77
CA PRO A 62 16.12 5.26 2.47
C PRO A 62 17.24 4.58 1.69
N ALA A 63 16.99 4.23 0.42
CA ALA A 63 17.92 3.50 -0.46
C ALA A 63 18.36 2.11 0.05
N ALA A 64 17.64 1.54 1.00
CA ALA A 64 17.86 0.17 1.48
C ALA A 64 17.22 -0.88 0.54
N PRO A 65 17.58 -2.17 0.66
CA PRO A 65 17.10 -3.23 -0.25
C PRO A 65 15.57 -3.35 -0.34
N LEU A 66 14.85 -3.08 0.74
CA LEU A 66 13.38 -3.14 0.82
C LEU A 66 12.74 -1.75 0.88
N SER A 67 13.44 -0.70 0.41
CA SER A 67 12.93 0.66 0.47
C SER A 67 11.85 0.97 -0.57
N THR A 68 11.79 0.18 -1.65
CA THR A 68 10.90 0.43 -2.80
C THR A 68 9.50 -0.16 -2.58
N PHE A 69 8.49 0.48 -3.19
CA PHE A 69 7.12 -0.01 -3.16
C PHE A 69 7.02 -1.47 -3.66
N SER A 70 7.70 -1.80 -4.77
CA SER A 70 7.73 -3.16 -5.30
C SER A 70 8.31 -4.18 -4.32
N ALA A 71 9.43 -3.88 -3.68
CA ALA A 71 10.06 -4.80 -2.74
C ALA A 71 9.18 -5.07 -1.51
N LYS A 72 8.43 -4.05 -1.05
CA LYS A 72 7.46 -4.20 0.04
C LYS A 72 6.26 -5.05 -0.38
N ILE A 73 5.73 -4.85 -1.59
CA ILE A 73 4.67 -5.70 -2.16
C ILE A 73 5.12 -7.17 -2.21
N ASP A 74 6.32 -7.41 -2.74
CA ASP A 74 6.87 -8.76 -2.90
C ASP A 74 7.08 -9.44 -1.53
N LEU A 75 7.67 -8.73 -0.56
CA LEU A 75 7.86 -9.26 0.78
C LEU A 75 6.53 -9.55 1.48
N ALA A 76 5.58 -8.61 1.46
CA ALA A 76 4.28 -8.81 2.08
C ALA A 76 3.52 -9.98 1.43
N ARG A 77 3.67 -10.21 0.12
CA ARG A 77 3.13 -11.40 -0.54
C ARG A 77 3.78 -12.69 -0.06
N LEU A 78 5.12 -12.71 0.07
CA LEU A 78 5.87 -13.89 0.53
C LEU A 78 5.54 -14.27 1.97
N LEU A 79 5.27 -13.28 2.82
CA LEU A 79 4.80 -13.46 4.20
C LEU A 79 3.32 -13.86 4.30
N GLY A 80 2.61 -13.99 3.17
CA GLY A 80 1.20 -14.38 3.15
C GLY A 80 0.23 -13.29 3.62
N LEU A 81 0.67 -12.03 3.66
CA LEU A 81 -0.16 -10.90 4.13
C LEU A 81 -1.22 -10.46 3.10
N MET A 82 -1.14 -10.98 1.87
CA MET A 82 -2.08 -10.64 0.80
C MET A 82 -2.23 -11.78 -0.20
N THR A 83 -3.31 -11.73 -0.98
CA THR A 83 -3.55 -12.64 -2.10
C THR A 83 -2.85 -12.17 -3.38
N ASP A 84 -2.76 -13.05 -4.39
CA ASP A 84 -2.21 -12.66 -5.70
C ASP A 84 -3.04 -11.59 -6.40
N THR A 85 -4.36 -11.58 -6.17
CA THR A 85 -5.26 -10.52 -6.66
C THR A 85 -4.86 -9.15 -6.11
N ILE A 86 -4.66 -9.04 -4.80
CA ILE A 86 -4.26 -7.78 -4.16
C ILE A 86 -2.86 -7.37 -4.59
N ARG A 87 -1.92 -8.32 -4.73
CA ARG A 87 -0.60 -8.04 -5.31
C ARG A 87 -0.71 -7.41 -6.70
N THR A 88 -1.57 -7.95 -7.57
CA THR A 88 -1.79 -7.40 -8.91
C THR A 88 -2.33 -5.96 -8.84
N ASP A 89 -3.34 -5.70 -8.01
CA ASP A 89 -3.90 -4.35 -7.83
C ASP A 89 -2.85 -3.35 -7.32
N LEU A 90 -1.99 -3.76 -6.37
CA LEU A 90 -0.91 -2.92 -5.86
C LEU A 90 0.12 -2.55 -6.93
N HIS A 91 0.46 -3.50 -7.82
CA HIS A 91 1.31 -3.19 -8.97
C HIS A 91 0.64 -2.26 -9.97
N VAL A 92 -0.68 -2.39 -10.19
CA VAL A 92 -1.44 -1.43 -11.01
C VAL A 92 -1.38 -0.03 -10.40
N ILE A 93 -1.59 0.12 -9.09
CA ILE A 93 -1.48 1.40 -8.38
C ILE A 93 -0.06 1.98 -8.50
N ARG A 94 0.97 1.16 -8.28
CA ARG A 94 2.38 1.56 -8.43
C ARG A 94 2.66 2.06 -9.85
N ASP A 95 2.17 1.35 -10.86
CA ASP A 95 2.40 1.69 -12.26
C ASP A 95 1.69 3.01 -12.63
N ILE A 96 0.44 3.20 -12.22
CA ILE A 96 -0.29 4.47 -12.37
C ILE A 96 0.51 5.62 -11.74
N ARG A 97 0.96 5.47 -10.49
CA ARG A 97 1.77 6.50 -9.80
C ARG A 97 3.05 6.81 -10.56
N ASN A 98 3.73 5.79 -11.08
CA ASN A 98 4.97 5.98 -11.83
C ASN A 98 4.73 6.73 -13.14
N GLU A 99 3.62 6.50 -13.83
CA GLU A 99 3.24 7.27 -15.02
C GLU A 99 3.04 8.75 -14.69
N PHE A 100 2.26 9.06 -13.64
CA PHE A 100 2.09 10.45 -13.17
C PHE A 100 3.37 11.09 -12.63
N ALA A 101 4.30 10.32 -12.06
CA ALA A 101 5.57 10.83 -11.55
C ALA A 101 6.56 11.17 -12.66
N HIS A 102 6.63 10.33 -13.71
CA HIS A 102 7.64 10.44 -14.77
C HIS A 102 7.18 11.22 -16.02
N GLN A 103 5.86 11.39 -16.24
CA GLN A 103 5.33 12.08 -17.42
C GLN A 103 4.98 13.56 -17.15
N ILE A 104 5.94 14.35 -16.67
CA ILE A 104 5.75 15.81 -16.49
C ILE A 104 5.46 16.53 -17.82
N ALA A 105 5.80 15.92 -18.96
CA ALA A 105 5.33 16.32 -20.28
C ALA A 105 5.37 15.09 -21.19
N HIS A 106 4.23 14.67 -21.73
CA HIS A 106 4.23 13.76 -22.86
C HIS A 106 5.02 14.45 -23.99
N ARG A 107 6.22 13.97 -24.31
CA ARG A 107 7.14 14.58 -25.30
C ARG A 107 6.56 14.68 -26.73
N LYS A 108 5.35 14.16 -26.97
CA LYS A 108 4.69 14.09 -28.29
C LYS A 108 3.40 14.91 -28.39
N THR A 109 2.73 15.15 -27.29
CA THR A 109 1.42 15.82 -27.22
C THR A 109 1.46 16.64 -25.95
N HIS A 110 1.40 17.97 -26.05
CA HIS A 110 1.45 18.90 -24.91
C HIS A 110 0.24 18.80 -23.95
N ASP A 111 -0.44 17.66 -23.93
CA ASP A 111 -1.60 17.39 -23.10
C ASP A 111 -1.17 16.93 -21.71
N ASN A 112 -1.91 17.40 -20.70
CA ASN A 112 -1.74 16.96 -19.33
C ASN A 112 -2.29 15.54 -19.17
N LEU A 113 -1.47 14.63 -18.62
CA LEU A 113 -1.90 13.29 -18.23
C LEU A 113 -3.04 13.38 -17.21
N SER A 114 -4.09 12.58 -17.39
CA SER A 114 -5.27 12.54 -16.53
C SER A 114 -5.72 11.09 -16.34
N PHE A 115 -6.45 10.81 -15.26
CA PHE A 115 -7.08 9.49 -15.08
C PHE A 115 -8.05 9.11 -16.22
N ARG A 116 -8.48 10.08 -17.03
CA ARG A 116 -9.31 9.85 -18.23
C ARG A 116 -8.53 9.43 -19.46
N SER A 117 -7.20 9.45 -19.43
CA SER A 117 -6.37 8.89 -20.51
C SER A 117 -6.65 7.38 -20.61
N GLN A 118 -6.97 6.89 -21.82
CA GLN A 118 -7.51 5.53 -22.03
C GLN A 118 -6.77 4.44 -21.25
N HIS A 119 -5.43 4.39 -21.35
CA HIS A 119 -4.61 3.39 -20.69
C HIS A 119 -4.63 3.49 -19.15
N LEU A 120 -4.82 4.68 -18.58
CA LEU A 120 -4.99 4.87 -17.14
C LEU A 120 -6.41 4.54 -16.71
N GLN A 121 -7.42 4.94 -17.50
CA GLN A 121 -8.81 4.58 -17.25
C GLN A 121 -8.97 3.07 -17.17
N ASP A 122 -8.44 2.32 -18.14
CA ASP A 122 -8.51 0.86 -18.17
C ASP A 122 -7.88 0.24 -16.91
N LYS A 123 -6.72 0.77 -16.48
CA LYS A 123 -6.04 0.34 -15.26
C LYS A 123 -6.87 0.62 -14.00
N CYS A 124 -7.41 1.83 -13.86
CA CYS A 124 -8.22 2.22 -12.71
C CYS A 124 -9.49 1.37 -12.57
N LEU A 125 -10.19 1.14 -13.69
CA LEU A 125 -11.44 0.37 -13.69
C LEU A 125 -11.21 -1.15 -13.58
N ALA A 126 -9.98 -1.62 -13.78
CA ALA A 126 -9.60 -3.02 -13.61
C ALA A 126 -9.22 -3.40 -12.16
N LEU A 127 -9.15 -2.44 -11.23
CA LEU A 127 -8.78 -2.68 -9.84
C LEU A 127 -9.83 -3.56 -9.14
N LYS A 128 -9.42 -4.77 -8.75
CA LYS A 128 -10.34 -5.80 -8.26
C LYS A 128 -10.80 -5.57 -6.84
N CYS A 129 -9.99 -4.92 -6.01
CA CYS A 129 -10.33 -4.59 -4.61
C CYS A 129 -11.62 -3.75 -4.49
N VAL A 130 -11.97 -2.97 -5.52
CA VAL A 130 -13.18 -2.12 -5.56
C VAL A 130 -14.17 -2.50 -6.66
N ALA A 131 -13.94 -3.61 -7.37
CA ALA A 131 -14.78 -3.99 -8.52
C ALA A 131 -16.26 -4.21 -8.15
N HIS A 132 -16.54 -4.65 -6.92
CA HIS A 132 -17.89 -4.87 -6.40
C HIS A 132 -18.70 -3.58 -6.24
N GLU A 133 -18.05 -2.41 -6.19
CA GLU A 133 -18.72 -1.10 -6.08
C GLU A 133 -19.28 -0.62 -7.43
N GLY A 134 -18.91 -1.24 -8.56
CA GLY A 134 -19.44 -0.87 -9.89
C GLY A 134 -19.06 0.55 -10.33
N LEU A 135 -17.91 1.06 -9.89
CA LEU A 135 -17.45 2.42 -10.17
C LEU A 135 -17.16 2.62 -11.66
N SER A 136 -17.67 3.72 -12.23
CA SER A 136 -17.44 4.11 -13.63
C SER A 136 -16.47 5.28 -13.80
N GLU A 137 -16.19 6.01 -12.72
CA GLU A 137 -15.29 7.16 -12.73
C GLU A 137 -13.86 6.71 -12.34
N PRO A 138 -12.86 6.83 -13.25
CA PRO A 138 -11.53 6.25 -13.04
C PRO A 138 -10.79 6.81 -11.83
N ARG A 139 -10.88 8.12 -11.59
CA ARG A 139 -10.20 8.74 -10.46
C ARG A 139 -10.78 8.23 -9.15
N LEU A 140 -12.11 8.14 -9.05
CA LEU A 140 -12.83 7.59 -7.89
C LEU A 140 -12.45 6.13 -7.67
N ALA A 141 -12.36 5.32 -8.72
CA ALA A 141 -11.92 3.93 -8.61
C ALA A 141 -10.50 3.83 -8.02
N PHE A 142 -9.57 4.67 -8.51
CA PHE A 142 -8.21 4.73 -7.98
C PHE A 142 -8.16 5.20 -6.52
N THR A 143 -8.84 6.30 -6.18
CA THR A 143 -8.82 6.85 -4.81
C THR A 143 -9.49 5.91 -3.82
N ARG A 144 -10.59 5.26 -4.21
CA ARG A 144 -11.24 4.20 -3.42
C ARG A 144 -10.32 3.01 -3.21
N ALA A 145 -9.66 2.52 -4.26
CA ALA A 145 -8.72 1.42 -4.13
C ALA A 145 -7.57 1.74 -3.17
N CYS A 146 -7.00 2.95 -3.24
CA CYS A 146 -5.97 3.38 -2.30
C CYS A 146 -6.50 3.42 -0.86
N ALA A 147 -7.70 3.95 -0.65
CA ALA A 147 -8.30 4.06 0.68
C ALA A 147 -8.63 2.69 1.28
N VAL A 148 -9.21 1.77 0.49
CA VAL A 148 -9.55 0.41 0.91
C VAL A 148 -8.28 -0.36 1.27
N LEU A 149 -7.30 -0.42 0.37
CA LEU A 149 -6.08 -1.18 0.61
C LEU A 149 -5.27 -0.62 1.78
N SER A 150 -5.21 0.71 1.93
CA SER A 150 -4.53 1.31 3.09
C SER A 150 -5.18 0.89 4.41
N ALA A 151 -6.51 0.93 4.47
CA ALA A 151 -7.26 0.49 5.65
C ALA A 151 -7.04 -1.00 5.93
N ASP A 152 -7.09 -1.85 4.90
CA ASP A 152 -6.86 -3.30 5.05
C ASP A 152 -5.46 -3.60 5.61
N PHE A 153 -4.42 -2.96 5.10
CA PHE A 153 -3.05 -3.14 5.61
C PHE A 153 -2.85 -2.54 7.01
N GLU A 154 -3.50 -1.42 7.35
CA GLU A 154 -3.45 -0.85 8.70
C GLU A 154 -4.15 -1.74 9.74
N LEU A 155 -5.22 -2.44 9.35
CA LEU A 155 -5.98 -3.34 10.22
C LEU A 155 -5.37 -4.73 10.31
N LEU A 156 -4.61 -5.18 9.30
CA LEU A 156 -4.01 -6.51 9.25
C LEU A 156 -3.26 -6.92 10.53
N PRO A 157 -2.43 -6.07 11.17
CA PRO A 157 -1.73 -6.43 12.39
C PRO A 157 -2.63 -6.80 13.57
N LEU A 158 -3.88 -6.33 13.60
CA LEU A 158 -4.85 -6.68 14.64
C LEU A 158 -5.20 -8.17 14.62
N PHE A 159 -5.13 -8.79 13.43
CA PHE A 159 -5.42 -10.21 13.24
C PHE A 159 -4.15 -11.08 13.30
N TRP A 160 -2.96 -10.49 13.14
CA TRP A 160 -1.68 -11.22 13.10
C TRP A 160 -1.26 -11.83 14.44
N SER A 161 -1.61 -11.22 15.58
CA SER A 161 -1.21 -11.70 16.91
C SER A 161 -1.70 -13.11 17.26
N CYS A 162 -2.59 -13.70 16.46
CA CYS A 162 -3.10 -15.05 16.63
C CYS A 162 -2.17 -16.15 16.10
N LEU A 163 -1.11 -15.83 15.34
CA LEU A 163 -0.19 -16.82 14.75
C LEU A 163 0.99 -17.22 15.66
N GLY A 164 0.95 -16.84 16.95
CA GLY A 164 2.08 -16.84 17.89
C GLY A 164 2.65 -18.18 18.35
N ASN A 165 2.75 -19.21 17.50
CA ASN A 165 3.46 -20.46 17.81
C ASN A 165 4.18 -21.05 16.57
N GLU A 166 5.02 -20.24 15.91
CA GLU A 166 5.91 -20.77 14.89
C GLU A 166 7.17 -21.41 15.51
N PRO A 167 7.63 -22.57 14.99
CA PRO A 167 8.83 -23.22 15.47
C PRO A 167 10.05 -22.32 15.23
N LYS A 168 10.67 -21.84 16.31
CA LYS A 168 11.92 -21.10 16.25
C LYS A 168 13.12 -22.05 16.24
N VAL A 169 14.17 -21.65 15.55
CA VAL A 169 15.48 -22.30 15.65
C VAL A 169 16.17 -21.74 16.88
N PHE A 170 16.39 -22.60 17.88
CA PHE A 170 17.07 -22.26 19.13
C PHE A 170 18.49 -22.81 19.13
N ALA A 171 19.40 -22.11 19.80
CA ALA A 171 20.72 -22.65 20.06
C ALA A 171 20.63 -23.83 21.05
N LYS A 172 21.52 -24.82 20.95
CA LYS A 172 21.56 -25.96 21.90
C LYS A 172 21.76 -25.53 23.37
N VAL A 173 22.32 -24.35 23.60
CA VAL A 173 22.53 -23.77 24.94
C VAL A 173 21.27 -23.12 25.51
N GLU A 174 20.27 -22.86 24.67
CA GLU A 174 18.95 -22.37 25.07
C GLU A 174 18.12 -23.59 25.48
N ASN A 175 18.43 -24.17 26.64
CA ASN A 175 17.67 -25.28 27.20
C ASN A 175 16.22 -24.84 27.42
N ARG A 176 15.27 -25.57 26.82
CA ARG A 176 13.84 -25.46 27.12
C ARG A 176 13.63 -25.82 28.59
N ALA A 177 13.24 -24.84 29.41
CA ALA A 177 12.54 -25.11 30.66
C ALA A 177 11.09 -25.47 30.35
#